data_AF-A0A529JSA8-F1
#
_entry.id   AF-A0A529JSA8-F1
#
_cell.length_a   1.000
_cell.length_b   1.000
_cell.length_c   1.000
_cell.angle_alpha   90.00
_cell.angle_beta   90.00
_cell.angle_gamma   90.00
#
_symmetry.space_group_name_H-M   'P 1'
#
loop_
_entity.id
_entity.type
_entity.pdbx_description
1 polymer ?
#
loop_
_entity_poly.entity_id
_entity_poly.type
_entity_poly.pdbx_seq_one_letter_code
_entity_poly.pdbx_strand_id
1 'polypeptide(L)'
;MFLLFSGLAYGQTLSLKPFKDDLFAYPATLSSGNKGAYTVIDYRELRDINARDEVPERRAHAQYVNTGVRKVQQDLSLKTDAGNIRHVAVGRTQGAGIIVLYL
;
A
#
# COMPACT_ATOMS: atom_id res chain seq x y z
N MET A 1 -25.79 -41.29 21.16
CA MET A 1 -24.47 -40.64 21.16
C MET A 1 -24.44 -39.62 20.02
N PHE A 2 -24.60 -38.33 20.31
CA PHE A 2 -24.60 -37.27 19.29
C PHE A 2 -23.14 -36.85 19.04
N LEU A 3 -22.62 -37.07 17.84
CA LEU A 3 -21.29 -36.61 17.44
C LEU A 3 -21.42 -35.18 16.87
N LEU A 4 -20.91 -34.20 17.61
CA LEU A 4 -20.75 -32.82 17.16
C LEU A 4 -19.56 -32.74 16.19
N PHE A 5 -19.83 -32.57 14.90
CA PHE A 5 -18.82 -32.19 13.91
C PHE A 5 -18.52 -30.69 14.06
N SER A 6 -17.42 -30.36 14.73
CA SER A 6 -16.85 -29.01 14.68
C SER A 6 -16.14 -28.84 13.33
N GLY A 7 -16.77 -28.11 12.40
CA GLY A 7 -16.14 -27.75 11.14
C GLY A 7 -15.01 -26.74 11.39
N LEU A 8 -13.79 -27.09 11.01
CA LEU A 8 -12.68 -26.16 10.91
C LEU A 8 -12.99 -25.16 9.78
N ALA A 9 -13.46 -23.97 10.14
CA ALA A 9 -13.58 -22.88 9.20
C ALA A 9 -12.18 -22.38 8.84
N TYR A 10 -11.67 -22.78 7.67
CA TYR A 10 -10.52 -22.13 7.07
C TYR A 10 -10.94 -20.74 6.60
N GLY A 11 -10.61 -19.72 7.40
CA GLY A 11 -10.69 -18.34 6.95
C GLY A 11 -9.67 -18.14 5.83
N GLN A 12 -10.14 -17.94 4.60
CA GLN A 12 -9.26 -17.45 3.53
C GLN A 12 -8.94 -15.99 3.83
N THR A 13 -7.75 -15.72 4.35
CA THR A 13 -7.26 -14.34 4.48
C THR A 13 -7.15 -13.75 3.08
N LEU A 14 -8.03 -12.80 2.78
CA LEU A 14 -7.95 -12.03 1.56
C LEU A 14 -6.79 -11.04 1.72
N SER A 15 -5.65 -11.37 1.12
CA SER A 15 -4.45 -10.53 1.13
C SER A 15 -4.24 -9.88 -0.23
N LEU A 16 -3.79 -8.63 -0.22
CA LEU A 16 -3.33 -7.96 -1.44
C LEU A 16 -2.00 -8.58 -1.88
N LYS A 17 -1.81 -8.71 -3.19
CA LYS A 17 -0.51 -9.12 -3.72
C LYS A 17 0.52 -8.04 -3.42
N PRO A 18 1.77 -8.41 -3.09
CA PRO A 18 2.86 -7.45 -2.95
C PRO A 18 3.04 -6.66 -4.26
N PHE A 19 3.37 -5.38 -4.14
CA PHE A 19 3.57 -4.50 -5.29
C PHE A 19 4.80 -3.61 -5.05
N LYS A 20 5.91 -4.00 -5.69
CA LYS A 20 7.23 -3.35 -5.57
C LYS A 20 7.81 -3.39 -4.16
N ASP A 21 7.33 -4.30 -3.30
CA ASP A 21 7.79 -4.45 -1.92
C ASP A 21 9.32 -4.58 -1.85
N ASP A 22 9.94 -5.35 -2.76
CA ASP A 22 11.40 -5.50 -2.81
C ASP A 22 12.14 -4.18 -3.09
N LEU A 23 11.56 -3.27 -3.87
CA LEU A 23 12.16 -1.96 -4.18
C LEU A 23 12.06 -0.99 -3.00
N PHE A 24 11.10 -1.19 -2.11
CA PHE A 24 10.82 -0.32 -0.96
C PHE A 24 11.07 -1.00 0.38
N ALA A 25 11.69 -2.18 0.37
CA ALA A 25 12.01 -2.91 1.58
C ALA A 25 12.96 -2.08 2.45
N TYR A 26 12.62 -1.95 3.73
CA TYR A 26 13.54 -1.32 4.69
C TYR A 26 14.85 -2.11 4.75
N PRO A 27 15.99 -1.41 4.91
CA PRO A 27 17.25 -2.06 5.16
C PRO A 27 17.30 -2.59 6.61
N ALA A 28 18.47 -3.08 7.02
CA ALA A 28 18.63 -3.62 8.36
C ALA A 28 18.20 -2.61 9.45
N THR A 29 17.43 -3.10 10.41
CA THR A 29 17.16 -2.37 11.64
C THR A 29 18.41 -2.39 12.51
N LEU A 30 18.92 -1.20 12.85
CA LEU A 30 20.08 -1.04 13.72
C LEU A 30 19.68 -1.16 15.20
N SER A 31 18.53 -0.59 15.58
CA SER A 31 17.99 -0.71 16.92
C SER A 31 16.50 -0.40 16.95
N SER A 32 15.82 -0.81 18.02
CA SER A 32 14.46 -0.39 18.34
C SER A 32 14.39 -0.11 19.84
N GLY A 33 13.66 0.91 20.25
CA GLY A 33 13.57 1.34 21.64
C GLY A 33 12.14 1.60 22.08
N ASN A 34 11.97 1.81 23.38
CA ASN A 34 10.68 2.15 23.99
C ASN A 34 9.56 1.15 23.60
N LYS A 35 9.83 -0.16 23.68
CA LYS A 35 8.89 -1.23 23.32
C LYS A 35 8.35 -1.11 21.89
N GLY A 36 9.18 -0.65 20.95
CA GLY A 36 8.81 -0.49 19.54
C GLY A 36 8.24 0.88 19.17
N ALA A 37 8.26 1.87 20.09
CA ALA A 37 7.81 3.22 19.77
C ALA A 37 8.70 3.92 18.74
N TYR A 38 9.96 3.48 18.58
CA TYR A 38 10.81 3.91 17.48
C TYR A 38 11.73 2.79 17.01
N THR A 39 12.18 2.95 15.76
CA THR A 39 13.13 2.05 15.10
C THR A 39 14.18 2.89 14.38
N VAL A 40 15.45 2.52 14.55
CA VAL A 40 16.59 3.11 13.84
C VAL A 40 16.97 2.18 12.71
N ILE A 41 17.07 2.72 11.51
CA ILE A 41 17.23 1.99 10.26
C ILE A 41 18.59 2.33 9.63
N ASP A 42 19.24 1.35 9.00
CA ASP A 42 20.52 1.51 8.29
C ASP A 42 20.36 2.30 6.97
N TYR A 43 20.13 3.61 7.10
CA TYR A 43 20.04 4.53 5.98
C TYR A 43 21.40 4.69 5.29
N ARG A 44 21.41 4.57 3.96
CA ARG A 44 22.60 4.73 3.12
C ARG A 44 22.24 5.56 1.91
N GLU A 45 22.70 6.81 1.89
CA GLU A 45 22.40 7.77 0.83
C GLU A 45 22.68 7.23 -0.58
N LEU A 46 23.81 6.52 -0.76
CA LEU A 46 24.15 5.92 -2.06
C LEU A 46 23.08 4.94 -2.57
N ARG A 47 22.39 4.21 -1.69
CA ARG A 47 21.31 3.28 -2.04
C ARG A 47 19.95 3.99 -2.09
N ASP A 48 19.64 4.77 -1.06
CA ASP A 48 18.27 5.25 -0.82
C ASP A 48 17.93 6.51 -1.63
N ILE A 49 18.95 7.25 -2.07
CA ILE A 49 18.82 8.45 -2.90
C ILE A 49 19.55 8.25 -4.23
N ASN A 50 20.87 8.10 -4.21
CA ASN A 50 21.67 8.19 -5.44
C ASN A 50 21.38 7.06 -6.43
N ALA A 51 21.22 5.81 -5.95
CA ALA A 51 20.89 4.68 -6.82
C ALA A 51 19.42 4.67 -7.30
N ARG A 52 18.54 5.42 -6.64
CA ARG A 52 17.13 5.56 -7.03
C ARG A 52 16.98 6.57 -8.16
N ASP A 53 17.83 7.58 -8.19
CA ASP A 53 17.73 8.73 -9.06
C ASP A 53 18.39 8.49 -10.41
N GLU A 54 17.61 8.67 -11.48
CA GLU A 54 18.11 8.74 -12.85
C GLU A 54 18.76 10.09 -13.15
N VAL A 55 18.21 11.17 -12.57
CA VAL A 55 18.81 12.50 -12.53
C VAL A 55 18.91 12.89 -11.06
N PRO A 56 20.12 13.17 -10.54
CA PRO A 56 20.34 13.44 -9.12
C PRO A 56 19.33 14.43 -8.56
N GLU A 57 18.60 14.03 -7.51
CA GLU A 57 17.62 14.82 -6.77
C GLU A 57 16.47 15.43 -7.62
N ARG A 58 16.29 14.97 -8.87
CA ARG A 58 15.31 15.53 -9.80
C ARG A 58 14.39 14.51 -10.43
N ARG A 59 14.90 13.31 -10.75
CA ARG A 59 14.11 12.26 -11.42
C ARG A 59 14.49 10.89 -10.89
N ALA A 60 13.53 10.16 -10.35
CA ALA A 60 13.69 8.75 -10.00
C ALA A 60 13.62 7.86 -11.25
N HIS A 61 14.31 6.72 -11.23
CA HIS A 61 14.16 5.70 -12.27
C HIS A 61 12.70 5.24 -12.40
N ALA A 62 12.29 4.92 -13.63
CA ALA A 62 10.91 4.53 -13.94
C ALA A 62 10.40 3.35 -13.11
N GLN A 63 11.26 2.42 -12.69
CA GLN A 63 10.87 1.30 -11.82
C GLN A 63 10.31 1.73 -10.46
N TYR A 64 10.67 2.91 -9.96
CA TYR A 64 10.16 3.44 -8.68
C TYR A 64 8.83 4.19 -8.83
N VAL A 65 8.39 4.49 -10.06
CA VAL A 65 7.16 5.23 -10.33
C VAL A 65 6.19 4.35 -11.14
N ASN A 66 4.88 4.48 -10.96
CA ASN A 66 3.92 3.86 -11.88
C ASN A 66 2.74 4.80 -12.12
N THR A 67 2.72 5.45 -13.28
CA THR A 67 1.62 6.36 -13.68
C THR A 67 0.50 5.65 -14.44
N GLY A 68 0.62 4.35 -14.71
CA GLY A 68 -0.37 3.57 -15.47
C GLY A 68 -1.75 3.53 -14.83
N VAL A 69 -1.84 3.73 -13.51
CA VAL A 69 -3.10 3.81 -12.75
C VAL A 69 -4.01 4.94 -13.22
N ARG A 70 -3.46 5.99 -13.83
CA ARG A 70 -4.23 7.14 -14.36
C ARG A 70 -5.25 6.71 -15.43
N LYS A 71 -4.99 5.61 -16.15
CA LYS A 71 -5.90 5.08 -17.18
C LYS A 71 -7.22 4.54 -16.62
N VAL A 72 -7.22 4.17 -15.34
CA VAL A 72 -8.38 3.57 -14.65
C VAL A 72 -8.84 4.44 -13.48
N GLN A 73 -8.40 5.69 -13.44
CA GLN A 73 -8.82 6.69 -12.46
C GLN A 73 -10.13 7.35 -12.89
N GLN A 74 -10.99 7.65 -11.93
CA GLN A 74 -12.22 8.42 -12.10
C GLN A 74 -12.31 9.49 -11.01
N ASP A 75 -12.63 10.72 -11.41
CA ASP A 75 -12.91 11.81 -10.48
C ASP A 75 -14.42 11.85 -10.23
N LEU A 76 -14.81 11.68 -8.97
CA LEU A 76 -16.20 11.49 -8.55
C LEU A 76 -16.61 12.51 -7.50
N SER A 77 -17.92 12.68 -7.34
CA SER A 77 -18.52 13.54 -6.32
C SER A 77 -19.66 12.80 -5.64
N LEU A 78 -19.52 12.53 -4.34
CA LEU A 78 -20.57 11.97 -3.51
C LEU A 78 -21.44 13.10 -2.97
N LYS A 79 -22.74 13.07 -3.25
CA LYS A 79 -23.70 14.03 -2.67
C LYS A 79 -24.11 13.53 -1.28
N THR A 80 -24.04 14.41 -0.29
CA THR A 80 -24.51 14.16 1.08
C THR A 80 -25.34 15.35 1.56
N ASP A 81 -26.11 15.17 2.62
CA ASP A 81 -26.89 16.26 3.22
C ASP A 81 -26.01 17.41 3.74
N ALA A 82 -24.75 17.10 4.10
CA ALA A 82 -23.75 18.07 4.53
C ALA A 82 -23.00 18.75 3.37
N GLY A 83 -23.23 18.32 2.12
CA GLY A 83 -22.58 18.85 0.93
C GLY A 83 -21.94 17.79 0.04
N ASN A 84 -21.26 18.26 -1.01
CA ASN A 84 -20.62 17.40 -2.01
C ASN A 84 -19.17 17.07 -1.60
N ILE A 85 -18.85 15.78 -1.56
CA ILE A 85 -17.51 15.28 -1.27
C ILE A 85 -16.86 14.80 -2.57
N ARG A 86 -15.86 15.55 -3.04
CA ARG A 86 -15.04 15.14 -4.19
C ARG A 86 -14.06 14.06 -3.76
N HIS A 87 -13.97 13.00 -4.54
CA HIS A 87 -13.04 11.91 -4.31
C HIS A 87 -12.57 11.31 -5.63
N VAL A 88 -11.49 10.56 -5.55
CA VAL A 88 -10.91 9.84 -6.69
C VAL A 88 -11.08 8.35 -6.45
N ALA A 89 -11.56 7.64 -7.46
CA ALA A 89 -11.60 6.18 -7.47
C ALA A 89 -10.60 5.64 -8.50
N VAL A 90 -9.91 4.56 -8.16
CA VAL A 90 -8.95 3.90 -9.06
C VAL A 90 -9.31 2.42 -9.16
N GLY A 91 -9.49 1.93 -10.39
CA GLY A 91 -9.81 0.53 -10.64
C GLY A 91 -11.31 0.21 -10.54
N ARG A 92 -11.65 -1.02 -10.15
CA ARG A 92 -13.05 -1.49 -10.07
C ARG A 92 -13.68 -1.04 -8.76
N THR A 93 -14.79 -0.32 -8.83
CA THR A 93 -15.55 0.16 -7.65
C THR A 93 -16.77 -0.71 -7.33
N GLN A 94 -17.13 -1.64 -8.21
CA GLN A 94 -18.26 -2.57 -8.03
C GLN A 94 -17.79 -4.01 -8.19
N GLY A 95 -18.33 -4.92 -7.37
CA GLY A 95 -17.93 -6.34 -7.37
C GLY A 95 -16.46 -6.58 -7.02
N ALA A 96 -15.80 -5.62 -6.35
CA ALA A 96 -14.43 -5.75 -5.91
C ALA A 96 -14.36 -6.64 -4.65
N GLY A 97 -13.35 -7.52 -4.59
CA GLY A 97 -13.12 -8.34 -3.39
C GLY A 97 -12.61 -7.52 -2.20
N ILE A 98 -11.85 -6.45 -2.45
CA ILE A 98 -11.39 -5.46 -1.46
C ILE A 98 -11.54 -4.07 -2.05
N ILE A 99 -11.98 -3.12 -1.22
CA ILE A 99 -11.89 -1.68 -1.49
C ILE A 99 -11.10 -1.06 -0.34
N VAL A 100 -10.07 -0.27 -0.67
CA VAL A 100 -9.29 0.50 0.31
C VAL A 100 -9.75 1.95 0.23
N LEU A 101 -10.08 2.53 1.38
CA LEU A 101 -10.49 3.93 1.50
C LEU A 101 -9.42 4.72 2.25
N TYR A 102 -9.05 5.87 1.70
CA TYR A 102 -8.22 6.88 2.35
C TYR A 102 -9.11 8.07 2.68
N LEU A 103 -9.07 8.52 3.94
CA LEU A 103 -9.90 9.60 4.48
C LEU A 103 -9.08 10.87 4.67
#